data_AF-A0A537SIG5-F1
#
_entry.id   AF-A0A537SIG5-F1
#
_cell.length_a   1.000
_cell.length_b   1.000
_cell.length_c   1.000
_cell.angle_alpha   90.00
_cell.angle_beta   90.00
_cell.angle_gamma   90.00
#
_symmetry.space_group_name_H-M   'P 1'
#
loop_
_entity.id
_entity.type
_entity.pdbx_description
1 polymer ?
#
loop_
_entity_poly.entity_id
_entity_poly.type
_entity_poly.pdbx_seq_one_letter_code
_entity_poly.pdbx_strand_id
1 'polypeptide(L)' 'LDNPSVETAIDLVPHQSKQRSIEVVLSNSFGFGGTNASLIFRRFPA' A
#
# COMPACT_ATOMS: atom_id res chain seq x y z
N LEU A 1 -1.27 15.13 2.97
CA LEU A 1 -0.33 14.44 3.89
C LEU A 1 0.61 15.50 4.44
N ASP A 2 0.00 16.60 4.89
CA ASP A 2 0.67 17.89 5.10
C ASP A 2 1.16 18.02 6.54
N ASN A 3 0.51 17.28 7.45
CA ASN A 3 0.84 17.17 8.86
C ASN A 3 0.92 15.68 9.26
N PRO A 4 1.95 14.93 8.80
CA PRO A 4 2.12 13.54 9.20
C PRO A 4 2.35 13.43 10.71
N SER A 5 1.70 12.46 11.37
CA SER A 5 1.85 12.23 12.80
C SER A 5 3.19 11.60 13.19
N VAL A 6 3.82 10.90 12.23
CA VAL A 6 5.12 10.24 12.38
C VAL A 6 5.91 10.33 11.09
N GLU A 7 7.23 10.44 11.21
CA GLU A 7 8.13 10.28 10.08
C GLU A 7 8.24 8.80 9.71
N THR A 8 8.36 8.51 8.41
CA THR A 8 8.50 7.15 7.91
C THR A 8 9.38 7.11 6.67
N ALA A 9 10.15 6.04 6.54
CA ALA A 9 10.91 5.75 5.32
C ALA A 9 10.01 5.26 4.16
N ILE A 10 8.75 4.88 4.46
CA ILE A 10 7.80 4.42 3.44
C ILE A 10 7.25 5.63 2.67
N ASP A 11 7.37 5.63 1.35
CA ASP A 11 6.74 6.65 0.53
C ASP A 11 5.22 6.46 0.46
N LEU A 12 4.50 7.33 1.16
CA LEU A 12 3.03 7.33 1.24
C LEU A 12 2.33 7.95 0.02
N VAL A 13 3.08 8.40 -1.00
CA VAL A 13 2.58 8.95 -2.28
C VAL A 13 1.51 10.05 -2.07
N PRO A 14 1.85 11.16 -1.40
CA PRO A 14 0.87 12.17 -1.06
C PRO A 14 0.47 13.05 -2.27
N HIS A 15 -0.82 13.37 -2.38
CA HIS A 15 -1.45 14.33 -3.32
C HIS A 15 -1.38 14.01 -4.82
N GLN A 16 -0.27 13.45 -5.31
CA GLN A 16 -0.06 13.18 -6.73
C GLN A 16 0.43 11.76 -6.94
N SER A 17 -0.10 11.12 -7.98
CA SER A 17 0.33 9.80 -8.41
C SER A 17 1.80 9.82 -8.85
N LYS A 18 2.54 8.77 -8.50
CA LYS A 18 3.93 8.57 -8.94
C LYS A 18 3.98 7.35 -9.86
N GLN A 19 4.50 7.52 -11.07
CA GLN A 19 4.68 6.41 -12.01
C GLN A 19 5.83 5.51 -11.55
N ARG A 20 5.58 4.20 -11.47
CA ARG A 20 6.54 3.17 -11.04
C ARG A 20 6.28 1.86 -11.75
N SER A 21 7.35 1.09 -12.00
CA SER A 21 7.20 -0.34 -12.31
C SER A 21 6.87 -1.07 -11.02
N ILE A 22 5.70 -1.69 -10.95
CA ILE A 22 5.23 -2.44 -9.78
C ILE A 22 4.92 -3.86 -10.25
N GLU A 23 5.73 -4.82 -9.83
CA GLU A 23 5.57 -6.23 -10.20
C GLU A 23 4.74 -7.02 -9.17
N VAL A 24 4.68 -6.53 -7.94
CA VAL A 24 3.99 -7.17 -6.82
C VAL A 24 3.24 -6.11 -6.01
N VAL A 25 2.02 -6.45 -5.57
CA VAL A 25 1.20 -5.60 -4.70
C VAL A 25 0.71 -6.39 -3.49
N LEU A 26 0.55 -5.67 -2.37
CA LEU A 26 -0.08 -6.16 -1.15
C LEU A 26 -1.31 -5.28 -0.85
N SER A 27 -2.47 -5.91 -0.69
CA SER A 27 -3.70 -5.26 -0.24
C SER A 27 -4.06 -5.80 1.15
N ASN A 28 -4.09 -4.92 2.15
CA ASN A 28 -4.41 -5.26 3.52
C ASN A 28 -5.80 -4.74 3.91
N SER A 29 -6.55 -5.56 4.64
CA SER A 29 -7.84 -5.22 5.22
C SER A 29 -7.87 -5.64 6.69
N PHE A 30 -8.01 -4.66 7.59
CA PHE A 30 -8.09 -4.88 9.03
C PHE A 30 -9.43 -4.35 9.55
N GLY A 31 -10.37 -5.25 9.79
CA GLY A 31 -11.75 -4.93 10.14
C GLY A 31 -12.01 -4.89 11.64
N PHE A 32 -13.04 -4.13 12.03
CA PHE A 32 -13.59 -4.17 13.39
C PHE A 32 -14.06 -5.58 13.75
N GLY A 33 -13.95 -5.94 15.04
CA GLY A 33 -14.17 -7.31 15.49
C GLY A 33 -12.95 -8.23 15.30
N GLY A 34 -11.82 -7.69 14.81
CA GLY A 34 -10.54 -8.40 14.75
C GLY A 34 -10.33 -9.27 13.51
N THR A 35 -11.18 -9.14 12.48
CA THR A 35 -11.00 -9.84 11.21
C THR A 35 -9.90 -9.18 10.38
N ASN A 36 -8.82 -9.92 10.11
CA ASN A 36 -7.68 -9.44 9.33
C ASN A 36 -7.50 -10.32 8.09
N ALA A 37 -7.30 -9.68 6.94
CA ALA A 37 -7.04 -10.37 5.68
C ALA A 37 -6.04 -9.58 4.82
N SER A 38 -5.19 -10.30 4.10
CA SER A 38 -4.25 -9.73 3.15
C SER A 38 -4.28 -10.52 1.84
N LEU A 39 -4.18 -9.82 0.72
CA LEU A 39 -4.06 -10.40 -0.61
C LEU A 39 -2.76 -9.91 -1.26
N ILE A 40 -2.01 -10.85 -1.83
CA ILE A 40 -0.80 -10.54 -2.60
C ILE A 40 -1.06 -10.94 -4.05
N PHE A 41 -0.81 -10.00 -4.96
CA PHE A 41 -0.86 -10.25 -6.39
C PHE A 41 0.51 -9.95 -7.00
N ARG A 42 0.85 -10.70 -8.04
CA ARG A 42 2.01 -10.41 -8.88
C ARG A 42 1.56 -10.28 -10.32
N ARG A 43 2.29 -9.49 -11.10
CA ARG A 43 2.13 -9.46 -12.56
C ARG A 43 2.23 -10.89 -13.11
N PHE A 44 1.27 -11.29 -13.95
CA PHE A 44 1.34 -12.58 -14.60
C PHE A 44 2.48 -12.56 -15.63
N PRO A 45 3.40 -13.55 -15.59
CA PRO A 45 4.42 -13.68 -16.63
C PRO A 45 3.76 -13.85 -17.99
N ALA A 46 4.36 -13.28 -19.04
CA ALA A 46 3.96 -13.56 -20.42
C ALA A 46 4.31 -15.01 -20.81
#